data_AF-A0A964K2C7-F1
#
_entry.id   AF-A0A964K2C7-F1
#
_cell.length_a   1.000
_cell.length_b   1.000
_cell.length_c   1.000
_cell.angle_alpha   90.00
_cell.angle_beta   90.00
_cell.angle_gamma   90.00
#
_symmetry.space_group_name_H-M   'P 1'
#
loop_
_entity.id
_entity.type
_entity.pdbx_description
1 polymer ?
#
loop_
_entity_poly.entity_id
_entity_poly.type
_entity_poly.pdbx_seq_one_letter_code
_entity_poly.pdbx_strand_id
1 'polypeptide(L)'
;MEAVVPNSDSGGRGYLVLPFAKVPELTQLDARDSALQYEIKAASTLNAPDRFVLRTLRLKVDFKHGATDAIKTAAERDTEVDKAERFRIRLALIAQLTRDCGTRMGDRFMASASTERLLEFVQKKEIGGISIDVDELTKRVVQLTGQAIGAPPADVEKRLERLVELAAPFGTPGVPAERKTDGFLIRQRHGLAGLVASLKGTRPEIRATAIGAIDKAEPRVIQTLDFVDERLNAVDGLFANLARALKDWDMTLSRLQQARRSVG
;
A
#
# COMPACT_ATOMS: atom_id res chain seq x y z
N MET A 1 -4.51 4.90 -15.70
CA MET A 1 -5.53 3.85 -15.77
C MET A 1 -5.85 3.65 -17.24
N GLU A 2 -5.80 2.41 -17.68
CA GLU A 2 -6.08 2.04 -19.06
C GLU A 2 -7.45 1.36 -19.12
N ALA A 3 -8.26 1.72 -20.11
CA ALA A 3 -9.50 1.07 -20.46
C ALA A 3 -9.23 0.11 -21.61
N VAL A 4 -9.79 -1.08 -21.51
CA VAL A 4 -9.71 -2.08 -22.58
C VAL A 4 -11.03 -2.04 -23.33
N VAL A 5 -11.01 -1.48 -24.54
CA VAL A 5 -12.19 -1.36 -25.41
C VAL A 5 -12.11 -2.45 -26.47
N PRO A 6 -13.17 -3.24 -26.72
CA PRO A 6 -13.19 -4.18 -27.83
C PRO A 6 -13.01 -3.42 -29.15
N ASN A 7 -12.03 -3.82 -29.97
CA ASN A 7 -11.92 -3.30 -31.33
C ASN A 7 -12.95 -4.03 -32.20
N SER A 8 -13.96 -3.32 -32.68
CA SER A 8 -15.03 -3.87 -33.51
C SER A 8 -14.75 -3.79 -35.01
N ASP A 9 -13.60 -3.29 -35.45
CA ASP A 9 -13.30 -3.20 -36.87
C ASP A 9 -13.00 -4.56 -37.51
N SER A 10 -13.62 -4.76 -38.66
CA SER A 10 -13.78 -6.00 -39.41
C SER A 10 -12.47 -6.77 -39.63
N GLY A 11 -12.27 -7.85 -38.88
CA GLY A 11 -11.35 -8.94 -39.24
C GLY A 11 -10.48 -9.51 -38.12
N GLY A 12 -10.37 -8.84 -36.96
CA GLY A 12 -9.56 -9.34 -35.84
C GLY A 12 -10.15 -8.98 -34.49
N ARG A 13 -10.27 -9.96 -33.58
CA ARG A 13 -10.57 -9.71 -32.15
C ARG A 13 -9.37 -9.01 -31.52
N GLY A 14 -9.31 -7.70 -31.64
CA GLY A 14 -8.33 -6.84 -30.98
C GLY A 14 -8.94 -6.18 -29.75
N TYR A 15 -8.09 -5.84 -28.79
CA TYR A 15 -8.45 -4.96 -27.70
C TYR A 15 -7.65 -3.66 -27.83
N LEU A 16 -8.33 -2.52 -27.80
CA LEU A 16 -7.73 -1.20 -27.74
C LEU A 16 -7.51 -0.82 -26.28
N VAL A 17 -6.26 -0.62 -25.91
CA VAL A 17 -5.88 -0.13 -24.58
C VAL A 17 -5.75 1.39 -24.65
N LEU A 18 -6.67 2.11 -24.03
CA LEU A 18 -6.76 3.57 -24.13
C LEU A 18 -6.68 4.21 -22.74
N PRO A 19 -6.15 5.44 -22.60
CA PRO A 19 -6.24 6.16 -21.34
C PRO A 19 -7.71 6.31 -20.92
N PHE A 20 -8.05 5.91 -19.68
CA PHE A 20 -9.43 5.94 -19.18
C PHE A 20 -10.07 7.33 -19.31
N ALA A 21 -9.28 8.39 -19.25
CA ALA A 21 -9.72 9.78 -19.45
C ALA A 21 -10.35 10.04 -20.83
N LYS A 22 -9.92 9.32 -21.86
CA LYS A 22 -10.38 9.49 -23.26
C LYS A 22 -11.59 8.63 -23.63
N VAL A 23 -12.00 7.71 -22.76
CA VAL A 23 -13.14 6.81 -23.02
C VAL A 23 -14.48 7.55 -23.28
N PRO A 24 -14.83 8.65 -22.57
CA PRO A 24 -16.08 9.37 -22.82
C PRO A 24 -16.15 10.03 -24.20
N GLU A 25 -15.01 10.26 -24.83
CA GLU A 25 -14.93 10.82 -26.19
C GLU A 25 -15.31 9.77 -27.25
N LEU A 26 -15.32 8.49 -26.87
CA LEU A 26 -15.51 7.34 -27.77
C LEU A 26 -16.83 6.60 -27.50
N THR A 27 -17.34 6.62 -26.27
CA THR A 27 -18.58 5.93 -25.91
C THR A 27 -19.27 6.59 -24.71
N GLN A 28 -20.59 6.40 -24.58
CA GLN A 28 -21.29 6.74 -23.35
C GLN A 28 -20.82 5.82 -22.21
N LEU A 29 -20.58 6.44 -21.06
CA LEU A 29 -20.23 5.74 -19.83
C LEU A 29 -21.49 5.40 -19.04
N ASP A 30 -21.46 4.27 -18.33
CA ASP A 30 -22.50 3.98 -17.35
C ASP A 30 -22.39 4.92 -16.12
N ALA A 31 -23.36 4.82 -15.20
CA ALA A 31 -23.41 5.68 -14.01
C ALA A 31 -22.18 5.51 -13.11
N ARG A 32 -21.63 4.29 -13.02
CA ARG A 32 -20.46 3.96 -12.21
C ARG A 32 -19.21 4.59 -12.80
N ASP A 33 -18.97 4.39 -14.08
CA ASP A 33 -17.80 4.88 -14.79
C ASP A 33 -17.80 6.41 -14.91
N SER A 34 -18.99 7.00 -15.06
CA SER A 34 -19.17 8.45 -15.00
C SER A 34 -18.79 9.02 -13.62
N ALA A 35 -19.23 8.38 -12.54
CA ALA A 35 -18.85 8.77 -11.18
C ALA A 35 -17.35 8.60 -10.93
N LEU A 36 -16.76 7.50 -11.41
CA LEU A 36 -15.32 7.27 -11.31
C LEU A 36 -14.51 8.33 -12.06
N GLN A 37 -14.94 8.71 -13.26
CA GLN A 37 -14.32 9.79 -14.02
C GLN A 37 -14.36 11.13 -13.29
N TYR A 38 -15.52 11.47 -12.73
CA TYR A 38 -15.68 12.71 -11.97
C TYR A 38 -14.72 12.76 -10.78
N GLU A 39 -14.67 11.69 -9.99
CA GLU A 39 -13.79 11.60 -8.82
C GLU A 39 -12.30 11.64 -9.21
N ILE A 40 -11.91 11.00 -10.32
CA ILE A 40 -10.54 11.06 -10.83
C ILE A 40 -10.17 12.48 -11.26
N LYS A 41 -11.05 13.18 -11.99
CA LYS A 41 -10.83 14.58 -12.41
C LYS A 41 -10.75 15.52 -11.21
N ALA A 42 -11.57 15.31 -10.19
CA ALA A 42 -11.54 16.08 -8.96
C ALA A 42 -10.25 15.84 -8.16
N ALA A 43 -9.72 14.61 -8.18
CA ALA A 43 -8.47 14.25 -7.51
C ALA A 43 -7.21 14.64 -8.30
N SER A 44 -7.32 14.87 -9.62
CA SER A 44 -6.18 15.17 -10.50
C SER A 44 -5.74 16.62 -10.40
N THR A 45 -5.03 16.96 -9.31
CA THR A 45 -4.12 18.12 -9.26
C THR A 45 -2.73 17.77 -9.82
N LEU A 46 -2.50 16.54 -10.27
CA LEU A 46 -1.23 16.00 -10.76
C LEU A 46 -1.41 15.38 -12.15
N ASN A 47 -0.47 15.66 -13.06
CA ASN A 47 -0.41 15.17 -14.46
C ASN A 47 -0.46 13.63 -14.62
N ALA A 48 -0.38 12.86 -13.53
CA ALA A 48 -0.73 11.44 -13.48
C ALA A 48 -1.16 11.07 -12.04
N PRO A 49 -2.43 10.70 -11.80
CA PRO A 49 -2.88 10.28 -10.47
C PRO A 49 -2.21 8.96 -10.07
N ASP A 50 -1.71 8.93 -8.84
CA ASP A 50 -1.11 7.76 -8.18
C ASP A 50 -2.05 6.54 -8.26
N ARG A 51 -1.54 5.38 -8.69
CA ARG A 51 -2.36 4.18 -8.93
C ARG A 51 -3.06 3.65 -7.67
N PHE A 52 -2.50 3.88 -6.47
CA PHE A 52 -3.17 3.51 -5.22
C PHE A 52 -4.30 4.46 -4.87
N VAL A 53 -4.13 5.76 -5.17
CA VAL A 53 -5.21 6.75 -5.05
C VAL A 53 -6.35 6.38 -5.99
N LEU A 54 -6.02 6.01 -7.23
CA LEU A 54 -7.02 5.52 -8.20
C LEU A 54 -7.75 4.26 -7.69
N ARG A 55 -7.04 3.31 -7.07
CA ARG A 55 -7.70 2.14 -6.44
C ARG A 55 -8.67 2.56 -5.34
N THR A 56 -8.27 3.46 -4.43
CA THR A 56 -9.15 3.93 -3.36
C THR A 56 -10.39 4.63 -3.91
N LEU A 57 -10.25 5.48 -4.94
CA LEU A 57 -11.39 6.11 -5.62
C LEU A 57 -12.29 5.07 -6.27
N ARG A 58 -11.70 4.07 -6.94
CA ARG A 58 -12.44 2.95 -7.54
C ARG A 58 -13.28 2.22 -6.51
N LEU A 59 -12.71 1.85 -5.37
CA LEU A 59 -13.44 1.16 -4.28
C LEU A 59 -14.59 2.02 -3.74
N LYS A 60 -14.35 3.32 -3.51
CA LYS A 60 -15.39 4.27 -3.07
C LYS A 60 -16.56 4.34 -4.05
N VAL A 61 -16.26 4.34 -5.35
CA VAL A 61 -17.27 4.39 -6.41
C VAL A 61 -17.97 3.05 -6.58
N ASP A 62 -17.24 1.93 -6.53
CA ASP A 62 -17.78 0.57 -6.61
C ASP A 62 -18.76 0.29 -5.46
N PHE A 63 -18.45 0.75 -4.25
CA PHE A 63 -19.35 0.64 -3.11
C PHE A 63 -20.68 1.38 -3.33
N LYS A 64 -20.66 2.57 -3.95
CA LYS A 64 -21.85 3.40 -4.14
C LYS A 64 -22.64 3.05 -5.39
N HIS A 65 -21.95 2.76 -6.49
CA HIS A 65 -22.51 2.66 -7.83
C HIS A 65 -22.28 1.28 -8.47
N GLY A 66 -21.75 0.30 -7.74
CA GLY A 66 -21.54 -1.05 -8.24
C GLY A 66 -22.82 -1.67 -8.80
N ALA A 67 -22.71 -2.34 -9.95
CA ALA A 67 -23.84 -2.92 -10.65
C ALA A 67 -24.51 -4.08 -9.90
N THR A 68 -23.79 -4.72 -8.97
CA THR A 68 -24.28 -5.84 -8.17
C THR A 68 -23.91 -5.68 -6.70
N ASP A 69 -24.69 -6.30 -5.81
CA ASP A 69 -24.39 -6.30 -4.37
C ASP A 69 -23.06 -7.00 -4.08
N ALA A 70 -22.69 -8.02 -4.85
CA ALA A 70 -21.39 -8.67 -4.73
C ALA A 70 -20.22 -7.69 -4.95
N ILE A 71 -20.32 -6.77 -5.92
CA ILE A 71 -19.31 -5.73 -6.15
C ILE A 71 -19.26 -4.75 -4.98
N LYS A 72 -20.42 -4.33 -4.46
CA LYS A 72 -20.50 -3.40 -3.33
C LYS A 72 -19.92 -4.00 -2.05
N THR A 73 -20.31 -5.23 -1.72
CA THR A 73 -19.79 -5.97 -0.56
C THR A 73 -18.28 -6.21 -0.68
N ALA A 74 -17.77 -6.55 -1.88
CA ALA A 74 -16.34 -6.68 -2.09
C ALA A 74 -15.60 -5.35 -1.90
N ALA A 75 -16.15 -4.24 -2.41
CA ALA A 75 -15.56 -2.92 -2.26
C ALA A 75 -15.55 -2.43 -0.80
N GLU A 76 -16.62 -2.70 -0.06
CA GLU A 76 -16.70 -2.42 1.38
C GLU A 76 -15.66 -3.22 2.16
N ARG A 77 -15.60 -4.55 1.93
CA ARG A 77 -14.62 -5.42 2.56
C ARG A 77 -13.18 -4.96 2.31
N ASP A 78 -12.85 -4.65 1.05
CA ASP A 78 -11.53 -4.15 0.68
C ASP A 78 -11.21 -2.81 1.36
N THR A 79 -12.21 -1.94 1.53
CA THR A 79 -12.05 -0.65 2.22
C THR A 79 -11.80 -0.85 3.72
N GLU A 80 -12.50 -1.78 4.36
CA GLU A 80 -12.28 -2.10 5.78
C GLU A 80 -10.91 -2.75 6.02
N VAL A 81 -10.47 -3.62 5.11
CA VAL A 81 -9.10 -4.16 5.11
C VAL A 81 -8.09 -3.02 5.03
N ASP A 82 -8.23 -2.11 4.05
CA ASP A 82 -7.32 -0.96 3.90
C ASP A 82 -7.28 -0.08 5.18
N LYS A 83 -8.41 0.11 5.87
CA LYS A 83 -8.47 0.85 7.14
C LYS A 83 -7.70 0.13 8.25
N ALA A 84 -7.93 -1.17 8.43
CA ALA A 84 -7.24 -1.98 9.43
C ALA A 84 -5.72 -2.00 9.19
N GLU A 85 -5.30 -2.06 7.91
CA GLU A 85 -3.89 -2.02 7.54
C GLU A 85 -3.23 -0.67 7.84
N ARG A 86 -3.90 0.44 7.51
CA ARG A 86 -3.41 1.78 7.87
C ARG A 86 -3.25 1.93 9.38
N PHE A 87 -4.21 1.42 10.15
CA PHE A 87 -4.12 1.43 11.60
C PHE A 87 -2.91 0.63 12.11
N ARG A 88 -2.69 -0.58 11.57
CA ARG A 88 -1.52 -1.40 11.92
C ARG A 88 -0.20 -0.73 11.56
N ILE A 89 -0.12 -0.10 10.39
CA ILE A 89 1.05 0.65 9.94
C ILE A 89 1.31 1.84 10.86
N ARG A 90 0.27 2.59 11.25
CA ARG A 90 0.39 3.68 12.21
C ARG A 90 1.01 3.20 13.52
N LEU A 91 0.50 2.09 14.07
CA LEU A 91 1.07 1.49 15.28
C LEU A 91 2.51 1.01 15.09
N ALA A 92 2.86 0.48 13.91
CA ALA A 92 4.22 0.06 13.62
C ALA A 92 5.21 1.24 13.57
N LEU A 93 4.80 2.35 12.97
CA LEU A 93 5.58 3.59 12.95
C LEU A 93 5.72 4.16 14.37
N ILE A 94 4.64 4.17 15.16
CA ILE A 94 4.69 4.59 16.57
C ILE A 94 5.63 3.68 17.37
N ALA A 95 5.55 2.35 17.19
CA ALA A 95 6.46 1.40 17.85
C ALA A 95 7.92 1.70 17.49
N GLN A 96 8.22 2.01 16.23
CA GLN A 96 9.57 2.39 15.82
C GLN A 96 10.02 3.69 16.49
N LEU A 97 9.19 4.74 16.53
CA LEU A 97 9.53 5.98 17.23
C LEU A 97 9.73 5.74 18.73
N THR A 98 8.89 4.91 19.36
CA THR A 98 9.02 4.53 20.77
C THR A 98 10.35 3.83 21.03
N ARG A 99 10.74 2.89 20.16
CA ARG A 99 12.05 2.22 20.23
C ARG A 99 13.21 3.21 20.10
N ASP A 100 13.14 4.11 19.13
CA ASP A 100 14.16 5.14 18.88
C ASP A 100 14.27 6.11 20.09
N CYS A 101 13.15 6.51 20.69
CA CYS A 101 13.11 7.30 21.93
C CYS A 101 13.71 6.52 23.11
N GLY A 102 13.27 5.29 23.34
CA GLY A 102 13.74 4.45 24.44
C GLY A 102 15.24 4.20 24.39
N THR A 103 15.76 3.89 23.19
CA THR A 103 17.20 3.68 22.97
C THR A 103 18.01 4.92 23.32
N ARG A 104 17.55 6.12 22.94
CA ARG A 104 18.24 7.39 23.25
C ARG A 104 18.18 7.75 24.73
N MET A 105 17.10 7.40 25.41
CA MET A 105 16.89 7.70 26.83
C MET A 105 17.46 6.63 27.78
N GLY A 106 17.92 5.50 27.24
CA GLY A 106 18.33 4.34 28.05
C GLY A 106 17.15 3.57 28.67
N ASP A 107 15.92 3.81 28.19
CA ASP A 107 14.72 3.13 28.65
C ASP A 107 14.53 1.79 27.92
N ARG A 108 14.80 0.69 28.64
CA ARG A 108 14.69 -0.68 28.11
C ARG A 108 13.26 -1.06 27.76
N PHE A 109 12.26 -0.55 28.47
CA PHE A 109 10.86 -0.86 28.21
C PHE A 109 10.45 -0.28 26.85
N MET A 110 10.67 1.03 26.66
CA MET A 110 10.40 1.71 25.39
C MET A 110 11.25 1.15 24.24
N ALA A 111 12.53 0.84 24.48
CA ALA A 111 13.41 0.24 23.48
C ALA A 111 12.94 -1.14 22.98
N SER A 112 12.08 -1.82 23.75
CA SER A 112 11.49 -3.12 23.40
C SER A 112 10.07 -3.03 22.82
N ALA A 113 9.60 -1.82 22.50
CA ALA A 113 8.26 -1.64 21.94
C ALA A 113 8.10 -2.40 20.61
N SER A 114 6.95 -3.04 20.40
CA SER A 114 6.59 -3.73 19.16
C SER A 114 5.16 -3.40 18.74
N THR A 115 4.86 -3.58 17.45
CA THR A 115 3.52 -3.35 16.90
C THR A 115 2.48 -4.25 17.59
N GLU A 116 2.85 -5.51 17.85
CA GLU A 116 2.01 -6.51 18.50
C GLU A 116 1.67 -6.10 19.93
N ARG A 117 2.65 -5.63 20.71
CA ARG A 117 2.41 -5.14 22.07
C ARG A 117 1.48 -3.93 22.08
N LEU A 118 1.67 -2.97 21.16
CA LEU A 118 0.78 -1.81 21.06
C LEU A 118 -0.64 -2.22 20.66
N LEU A 119 -0.79 -3.16 19.72
CA LEU A 119 -2.09 -3.72 19.36
C LEU A 119 -2.78 -4.38 20.56
N GLU A 120 -2.05 -5.13 21.36
CA GLU A 120 -2.58 -5.75 22.58
C GLU A 120 -3.03 -4.69 23.60
N PHE A 121 -2.28 -3.59 23.78
CA PHE A 121 -2.69 -2.48 24.65
C PHE A 121 -3.96 -1.80 24.15
N VAL A 122 -4.11 -1.59 22.84
CA VAL A 122 -5.35 -1.04 22.27
C VAL A 122 -6.55 -1.97 22.53
N GLN A 123 -6.37 -3.28 22.39
CA GLN A 123 -7.46 -4.26 22.48
C GLN A 123 -7.85 -4.62 23.92
N LYS A 124 -6.87 -4.80 24.80
CA LYS A 124 -7.08 -5.32 26.17
C LYS A 124 -7.00 -4.26 27.25
N LYS A 125 -6.52 -3.04 26.93
CA LYS A 125 -6.26 -1.89 27.83
C LYS A 125 -5.29 -2.16 29.00
N GLU A 126 -5.04 -3.41 29.37
CA GLU A 126 -4.10 -3.81 30.42
C GLU A 126 -3.34 -5.08 30.03
N ILE A 127 -2.02 -5.08 30.29
CA ILE A 127 -1.17 -6.27 30.14
C ILE A 127 -0.27 -6.35 31.37
N GLY A 128 -0.37 -7.43 32.15
CA GLY A 128 0.46 -7.63 33.34
C GLY A 128 0.25 -6.60 34.46
N GLY A 129 -0.95 -6.01 34.57
CA GLY A 129 -1.29 -5.01 35.60
C GLY A 129 -0.84 -3.58 35.26
N ILE A 130 -0.27 -3.35 34.07
CA ILE A 130 0.09 -2.02 33.57
C ILE A 130 -0.97 -1.61 32.55
N SER A 131 -1.70 -0.54 32.86
CA SER A 131 -2.57 0.16 31.93
C SER A 131 -1.73 1.19 31.17
N ILE A 132 -1.74 1.11 29.84
CA ILE A 132 -1.06 2.10 28.98
C ILE A 132 -2.10 2.68 28.03
N ASP A 133 -2.33 3.99 28.15
CA ASP A 133 -3.07 4.73 27.14
C ASP A 133 -2.16 4.94 25.91
N VAL A 134 -2.52 4.29 24.81
CA VAL A 134 -1.76 4.36 23.55
C VAL A 134 -1.81 5.76 22.94
N ASP A 135 -2.88 6.53 23.17
CA ASP A 135 -2.98 7.90 22.69
C ASP A 135 -2.05 8.83 23.47
N GLU A 136 -1.96 8.64 24.79
CA GLU A 136 -1.01 9.37 25.64
C GLU A 136 0.44 9.01 25.28
N LEU A 137 0.73 7.72 25.11
CA LEU A 137 2.04 7.25 24.63
C LEU A 137 2.39 7.89 23.29
N THR A 138 1.45 7.89 22.35
CA THR A 138 1.64 8.48 21.02
C THR A 138 1.97 9.97 21.12
N LYS A 139 1.19 10.75 21.88
CA LYS A 139 1.46 12.18 22.12
C LYS A 139 2.86 12.40 22.70
N ARG A 140 3.25 11.58 23.68
CA ARG A 140 4.56 11.69 24.33
C ARG A 140 5.70 11.38 23.35
N VAL A 141 5.57 10.32 22.58
CA VAL A 141 6.57 9.89 21.59
C VAL A 141 6.70 10.92 20.45
N VAL A 142 5.58 11.47 19.97
CA VAL A 142 5.56 12.56 18.98
C VAL A 142 6.26 13.81 19.53
N GLN A 143 6.00 14.18 20.80
CA GLN A 143 6.66 15.30 21.46
C GLN A 143 8.18 15.10 21.54
N LEU A 144 8.64 13.95 22.03
CA LEU A 144 10.07 13.62 22.15
C LEU A 144 10.76 13.54 20.79
N THR A 145 10.06 13.02 19.78
CA THR A 145 10.57 12.98 18.40
C THR A 145 10.71 14.37 17.83
N GLY A 146 9.70 15.23 18.01
CA GLY A 146 9.72 16.63 17.60
C GLY A 146 10.89 17.41 18.21
N GLN A 147 11.12 17.26 19.51
CA GLN A 147 12.28 17.85 20.20
C GLN A 147 13.61 17.43 19.58
N ALA A 148 13.73 16.16 19.20
CA ALA A 148 14.99 15.64 18.67
C ALA A 148 15.26 16.04 17.21
N ILE A 149 14.22 16.20 16.40
CA ILE A 149 14.38 16.58 14.99
C ILE A 149 14.23 18.10 14.76
N GLY A 150 13.90 18.86 15.81
CA GLY A 150 13.67 20.30 15.73
C GLY A 150 12.37 20.68 15.03
N ALA A 151 11.31 19.88 15.19
CA ALA A 151 10.00 20.10 14.57
C ALA A 151 8.87 20.19 15.62
N PRO A 152 7.83 21.02 15.37
CA PRO A 152 6.63 21.04 16.20
C PRO A 152 5.96 19.66 16.25
N PRO A 153 5.37 19.25 17.40
CA PRO A 153 4.64 17.97 17.51
C PRO A 153 3.54 17.80 16.46
N ALA A 154 2.80 18.88 16.16
CA ALA A 154 1.75 18.87 15.13
C ALA A 154 2.29 18.56 13.72
N ASP A 155 3.50 19.05 13.40
CA ASP A 155 4.14 18.75 12.13
C ASP A 155 4.61 17.29 12.08
N VAL A 156 5.14 16.77 13.18
CA VAL A 156 5.52 15.35 13.28
C VAL A 156 4.32 14.44 13.09
N GLU A 157 3.19 14.76 13.72
CA GLU A 157 1.94 14.01 13.57
C GLU A 157 1.43 14.06 12.12
N LYS A 158 1.40 15.25 11.50
CA LYS A 158 1.02 15.40 10.09
C LYS A 158 1.94 14.58 9.15
N ARG A 159 3.25 14.60 9.40
CA ARG A 159 4.23 13.80 8.63
C ARG A 159 3.99 12.30 8.85
N LEU A 160 3.72 11.88 10.09
CA LEU A 160 3.43 10.49 10.44
C LEU A 160 2.19 9.98 9.70
N GLU A 161 1.07 10.72 9.73
CA GLU A 161 -0.14 10.35 8.99
C GLU A 161 0.13 10.23 7.49
N ARG A 162 0.91 11.18 6.96
CA ARG A 162 1.28 11.12 5.55
C ARG A 162 2.17 9.91 5.22
N LEU A 163 3.06 9.50 6.14
CA LEU A 163 3.83 8.26 5.99
C LEU A 163 2.94 7.03 6.03
N VAL A 164 1.92 6.98 6.90
CA VAL A 164 0.96 5.87 6.95
C VAL A 164 0.26 5.72 5.60
N GLU A 165 -0.25 6.81 5.03
CA GLU A 165 -0.89 6.80 3.71
C GLU A 165 0.06 6.33 2.60
N LEU A 166 1.32 6.78 2.65
CA LEU A 166 2.32 6.45 1.67
C LEU A 166 2.79 4.99 1.77
N ALA A 167 2.92 4.48 2.99
CA ALA A 167 3.34 3.12 3.30
C ALA A 167 2.23 2.08 3.10
N ALA A 168 0.95 2.45 3.22
CA ALA A 168 -0.20 1.55 3.14
C ALA A 168 -0.14 0.49 2.02
N PRO A 169 0.22 0.84 0.78
CA PRO A 169 0.33 -0.16 -0.29
C PRO A 169 1.39 -1.23 -0.06
N PHE A 170 2.49 -0.90 0.64
CA PHE A 170 3.66 -1.74 0.87
C PHE A 170 3.58 -2.61 2.13
N GLY A 171 2.53 -2.42 2.95
CA GLY A 171 2.34 -3.14 4.20
C GLY A 171 3.18 -2.59 5.36
N THR A 172 3.14 -3.31 6.48
CA THR A 172 3.74 -2.93 7.76
C THR A 172 5.27 -2.83 7.65
N PRO A 173 5.88 -1.65 7.85
CA PRO A 173 7.33 -1.48 7.74
C PRO A 173 8.12 -2.36 8.72
N GLY A 174 9.32 -2.78 8.33
CA GLY A 174 10.23 -3.55 9.19
C GLY A 174 9.91 -5.05 9.29
N VAL A 175 8.91 -5.52 8.56
CA VAL A 175 8.64 -6.95 8.34
C VAL A 175 9.18 -7.33 6.96
N PRO A 176 9.96 -8.42 6.80
CA PRO A 176 10.41 -8.87 5.48
C PRO A 176 9.22 -9.20 4.54
N ALA A 177 9.39 -8.93 3.24
CA ALA A 177 8.34 -9.07 2.24
C ALA A 177 7.72 -10.48 2.16
N GLU A 178 8.49 -11.51 2.47
CA GLU A 178 8.05 -12.91 2.48
C GLU A 178 7.12 -13.22 3.66
N ARG A 179 7.23 -12.44 4.75
CA ARG A 179 6.45 -12.60 5.99
C ARG A 179 5.32 -11.58 6.11
N LYS A 180 5.37 -10.48 5.34
CA LYS A 180 4.29 -9.49 5.27
C LYS A 180 3.03 -10.14 4.69
N THR A 181 1.89 -9.95 5.33
CA THR A 181 0.59 -10.41 4.84
C THR A 181 -0.37 -9.25 4.54
N ASP A 182 0.03 -8.05 4.96
CA ASP A 182 -0.71 -6.81 4.80
C ASP A 182 -0.10 -5.90 3.73
N GLY A 183 -0.93 -5.00 3.21
CA GLY A 183 -0.60 -4.12 2.09
C GLY A 183 -1.03 -4.70 0.74
N PHE A 184 -1.73 -3.88 -0.03
CA PHE A 184 -2.27 -4.31 -1.33
C PHE A 184 -1.19 -4.82 -2.29
N LEU A 185 -0.03 -4.16 -2.38
CA LEU A 185 1.06 -4.61 -3.26
C LEU A 185 1.65 -5.93 -2.82
N ILE A 186 1.80 -6.16 -1.51
CA ILE A 186 2.30 -7.42 -0.96
C ILE A 186 1.36 -8.56 -1.35
N ARG A 187 0.04 -8.37 -1.24
CA ARG A 187 -0.94 -9.37 -1.68
C ARG A 187 -0.83 -9.67 -3.18
N GLN A 188 -0.67 -8.64 -4.02
CA GLN A 188 -0.47 -8.85 -5.46
C GLN A 188 0.85 -9.58 -5.75
N ARG A 189 1.94 -9.21 -5.07
CA ARG A 189 3.25 -9.85 -5.16
C ARG A 189 3.19 -11.33 -4.76
N HIS A 190 2.48 -11.66 -3.68
CA HIS A 190 2.24 -13.04 -3.25
C HIS A 190 1.41 -13.81 -4.28
N GLY A 191 0.39 -13.19 -4.89
CA GLY A 191 -0.38 -13.78 -5.98
C GLY A 191 0.49 -14.11 -7.20
N LEU A 192 1.38 -13.21 -7.61
CA LEU A 192 2.33 -13.43 -8.71
C LEU A 192 3.34 -14.54 -8.37
N ALA A 193 3.87 -14.56 -7.15
CA ALA A 193 4.75 -15.64 -6.70
C ALA A 193 4.03 -17.01 -6.70
N GLY A 194 2.77 -17.05 -6.27
CA GLY A 194 1.92 -18.24 -6.32
C GLY A 194 1.62 -18.71 -7.75
N LEU A 195 1.46 -17.78 -8.70
CA LEU A 195 1.34 -18.10 -10.11
C LEU A 195 2.61 -18.76 -10.65
N VAL A 196 3.80 -18.22 -10.33
CA VAL A 196 5.09 -18.83 -10.73
C VAL A 196 5.22 -20.25 -10.16
N ALA A 197 4.89 -20.44 -8.89
CA ALA A 197 4.91 -21.77 -8.27
C ALA A 197 3.95 -22.75 -8.97
N SER A 198 2.73 -22.30 -9.29
CA SER A 198 1.74 -23.09 -10.02
C SER A 198 2.21 -23.45 -11.44
N LEU A 199 2.82 -22.49 -12.16
CA LEU A 199 3.38 -22.72 -13.49
C LEU A 199 4.52 -23.74 -13.46
N LYS A 200 5.41 -23.68 -12.46
CA LYS A 200 6.48 -24.67 -12.26
C LYS A 200 5.93 -26.06 -11.95
N GLY A 201 4.93 -26.14 -11.07
CA GLY A 201 4.31 -27.40 -10.65
C GLY A 201 3.54 -28.09 -11.77
N THR A 202 2.90 -27.33 -12.66
CA THR A 202 2.11 -27.86 -13.79
C THR A 202 2.96 -28.13 -15.04
N ARG A 203 4.19 -27.59 -15.12
CA ARG A 203 5.12 -27.78 -16.24
C ARG A 203 5.31 -29.23 -16.70
N PRO A 204 5.40 -30.25 -15.82
CA PRO A 204 5.55 -31.66 -16.22
C PRO A 204 4.32 -32.24 -16.94
N GLU A 205 3.15 -31.65 -16.75
CA GLU A 205 1.86 -32.19 -17.22
C GLU A 205 1.33 -31.46 -18.47
N ILE A 206 2.02 -30.41 -18.92
CA ILE A 206 1.56 -29.52 -19.98
C ILE A 206 2.06 -29.99 -21.35
N ARG A 207 1.16 -29.97 -22.35
CA ARG A 207 1.50 -30.27 -23.75
C ARG A 207 2.59 -29.32 -24.26
N ALA A 208 3.53 -29.85 -25.05
CA ALA A 208 4.68 -29.10 -25.59
C ALA A 208 4.32 -27.75 -26.26
N THR A 209 3.12 -27.62 -26.81
CA THR A 209 2.62 -26.38 -27.45
C THR A 209 2.34 -25.24 -26.47
N ALA A 210 2.04 -25.53 -25.21
CA ALA A 210 1.80 -24.51 -24.17
C ALA A 210 3.06 -24.19 -23.34
N ILE A 211 4.08 -25.06 -23.37
CA ILE A 211 5.37 -24.84 -22.71
C ILE A 211 6.04 -23.56 -23.22
N GLY A 212 6.00 -23.30 -24.54
CA GLY A 212 6.59 -22.09 -25.12
C GLY A 212 5.94 -20.77 -24.68
N ALA A 213 4.68 -20.78 -24.22
CA ALA A 213 4.04 -19.61 -23.62
C ALA A 213 4.48 -19.40 -22.17
N ILE A 214 4.63 -20.50 -21.42
CA ILE A 214 5.13 -20.49 -20.04
C ILE A 214 6.57 -20.01 -19.99
N ASP A 215 7.42 -20.51 -20.88
CA ASP A 215 8.84 -20.12 -21.00
C ASP A 215 9.03 -18.62 -21.31
N LYS A 216 8.04 -17.99 -21.95
CA LYS A 216 8.03 -16.53 -22.20
C LYS A 216 7.49 -15.73 -21.04
N ALA A 217 6.48 -16.26 -20.32
CA ALA A 217 5.80 -15.57 -19.24
C ALA A 217 6.58 -15.64 -17.92
N GLU A 218 7.09 -16.82 -17.56
CA GLU A 218 7.74 -17.08 -16.27
C GLU A 218 8.94 -16.13 -16.01
N PRO A 219 9.91 -15.93 -16.94
CA PRO A 219 11.02 -15.02 -16.69
C PRO A 219 10.57 -13.57 -16.50
N ARG A 220 9.51 -13.14 -17.20
CA ARG A 220 8.96 -11.77 -17.05
C ARG A 220 8.28 -11.57 -15.70
N VAL A 221 7.57 -12.59 -15.21
CA VAL A 221 6.94 -12.54 -13.88
C VAL A 221 8.02 -12.52 -12.80
N ILE A 222 9.09 -13.33 -12.93
CA ILE A 222 10.23 -13.32 -12.00
C ILE A 222 10.93 -11.95 -11.99
N GLN A 223 11.26 -11.39 -13.16
CA GLN A 223 11.85 -10.05 -13.24
C GLN A 223 10.96 -8.97 -12.61
N THR A 224 9.63 -9.11 -12.75
CA THR A 224 8.68 -8.20 -12.10
C THR A 224 8.71 -8.35 -10.58
N LEU A 225 8.77 -9.58 -10.07
CA LEU A 225 8.89 -9.85 -8.64
C LEU A 225 10.18 -9.26 -8.07
N ASP A 226 11.32 -9.50 -8.72
CA ASP A 226 12.62 -8.97 -8.29
C ASP A 226 12.61 -7.43 -8.24
N PHE A 227 12.07 -6.79 -9.28
CA PHE A 227 11.91 -5.34 -9.32
C PHE A 227 11.03 -4.80 -8.19
N VAL A 228 9.92 -5.48 -7.88
CA VAL A 228 9.03 -5.10 -6.77
C VAL A 228 9.73 -5.28 -5.43
N ASP A 229 10.45 -6.39 -5.23
CA ASP A 229 11.15 -6.70 -3.99
C ASP A 229 12.28 -5.70 -3.71
N GLU A 230 13.05 -5.29 -4.73
CA GLU A 230 14.05 -4.22 -4.61
C GLU A 230 13.44 -2.90 -4.11
N ARG A 231 12.25 -2.54 -4.62
CA ARG A 231 11.55 -1.31 -4.21
C ARG A 231 10.97 -1.44 -2.81
N LEU A 232 10.43 -2.60 -2.45
CA LEU A 232 9.96 -2.88 -1.09
C LEU A 232 11.11 -2.76 -0.09
N ASN A 233 12.27 -3.34 -0.39
CA ASN A 233 13.46 -3.24 0.45
C ASN A 233 13.96 -1.80 0.59
N ALA A 234 13.95 -1.02 -0.50
CA ALA A 234 14.31 0.40 -0.45
C ALA A 234 13.35 1.22 0.43
N VAL A 235 12.04 0.92 0.38
CA VAL A 235 11.03 1.53 1.22
C VAL A 235 11.22 1.15 2.69
N ASP A 236 11.44 -0.13 3.00
CA ASP A 236 11.71 -0.59 4.37
C ASP A 236 12.99 0.06 4.95
N GLY A 237 14.02 0.26 4.12
CA GLY A 237 15.24 0.98 4.51
C GLY A 237 14.99 2.44 4.95
N LEU A 238 13.96 3.10 4.41
CA LEU A 238 13.57 4.45 4.86
C LEU A 238 12.95 4.41 6.26
N PHE A 239 12.20 3.37 6.59
CA PHE A 239 11.53 3.21 7.88
C PHE A 239 12.45 2.68 8.98
N ALA A 240 13.58 2.07 8.64
CA ALA A 240 14.57 1.59 9.61
C ALA A 240 15.16 2.71 10.50
N ASN A 241 15.17 3.95 10.03
CA ASN A 241 15.53 5.12 10.82
C ASN A 241 14.47 6.23 10.66
N LEU A 242 13.32 5.99 11.28
CA LEU A 242 12.14 6.82 11.12
C LEU A 242 12.35 8.26 11.60
N ALA A 243 13.12 8.47 12.69
CA ALA A 243 13.46 9.81 13.15
C ALA A 243 14.23 10.62 12.08
N ARG A 244 15.20 9.99 11.39
CA ARG A 244 15.90 10.62 10.26
C ARG A 244 14.95 10.84 9.08
N ALA A 245 14.09 9.88 8.77
CA ALA A 245 13.12 10.00 7.69
C ALA A 245 12.15 11.19 7.91
N LEU A 246 11.74 11.44 9.15
CA LEU A 246 10.91 12.58 9.54
C LEU A 246 11.68 13.90 9.52
N LYS A 247 12.98 13.88 9.86
CA LYS A 247 13.85 15.06 9.77
C LYS A 247 14.07 15.49 8.32
N ASP A 248 14.43 14.55 7.46
CA ASP A 248 14.69 14.78 6.03
C ASP A 248 13.42 14.63 5.18
N TRP A 249 12.35 15.31 5.62
CA TRP A 249 10.98 15.07 5.17
C TRP A 249 10.79 15.11 3.65
N ASP A 250 11.27 16.16 2.98
CA ASP A 250 11.03 16.36 1.55
C ASP A 250 11.72 15.27 0.71
N MET A 251 12.90 14.83 1.14
CA MET A 251 13.63 13.74 0.51
C MET A 251 12.90 12.41 0.72
N THR A 252 12.46 12.11 1.95
CA THR A 252 11.69 10.90 2.28
C THR A 252 10.39 10.85 1.47
N LEU A 253 9.65 11.96 1.43
CA LEU A 253 8.41 12.09 0.69
C LEU A 253 8.63 11.83 -0.81
N SER A 254 9.66 12.44 -1.39
CA SER A 254 9.99 12.26 -2.81
C SER A 254 10.35 10.81 -3.13
N ARG A 255 11.15 10.15 -2.29
CA ARG A 255 11.54 8.74 -2.47
C ARG A 255 10.34 7.79 -2.36
N LEU A 256 9.46 7.98 -1.37
CA LEU A 256 8.24 7.16 -1.22
C LEU A 256 7.28 7.36 -2.38
N GLN A 257 7.09 8.60 -2.84
CA GLN A 257 6.27 8.88 -4.01
C GLN A 257 6.86 8.25 -5.29
N GLN A 258 8.18 8.32 -5.46
CA GLN A 258 8.86 7.66 -6.58
C GLN A 258 8.69 6.14 -6.53
N ALA A 259 8.89 5.53 -5.35
CA ALA A 259 8.67 4.09 -5.17
C ALA A 259 7.24 3.70 -5.53
N ARG A 260 6.24 4.44 -5.05
CA ARG A 260 4.82 4.22 -5.37
C ARG A 260 4.53 4.34 -6.86
N ARG A 261 5.09 5.33 -7.55
CA ARG A 261 4.93 5.50 -9.00
C ARG A 261 5.63 4.41 -9.81
N SER A 262 6.74 3.88 -9.30
CA SER A 262 7.52 2.86 -10.02
C SER A 262 6.88 1.47 -9.95
N VAL A 263 6.20 1.15 -8.84
CA VAL A 263 5.56 -0.15 -8.62
C VAL A 263 4.09 -0.15 -9.02
N GLY A 264 3.41 0.99 -8.84
CA GLY A 264 2.01 1.17 -9.22
C GLY A 264 1.86 1.07 -10.72
#